data_AF-R3HWZ8-F1
#
_entry.id   AF-R3HWZ8-F1
#
_cell.length_a   1.000
_cell.length_b   1.000
_cell.length_c   1.000
_cell.angle_alpha   90.00
_cell.angle_beta   90.00
_cell.angle_gamma   90.00
#
_symmetry.space_group_name_H-M   'P 1'
#
loop_
_entity.id
_entity.type
_entity.pdbx_description
1 polymer ?
#
loop_
_entity_poly.entity_id
_entity_poly.type
_entity_poly.pdbx_seq_one_letter_code
_entity_poly.pdbx_strand_id
1 'polypeptide(L)'
;MGLSFENNTIENFDVVGTFGTMNFLEVVAINERDGEGNVTDDVREQRVTVYSSKLNDQVEIAIDPGYDVSDINYDDEIELTGNVTARGWLNAYKGFNDNVQTEQAFKVRAVGIKKVGAVKPAQPTLQKENKNQANEQK
;
A
#
# COMPACT_ATOMS: atom_id res chain seq x y z
N MET A 1 15.45 9.83 -27.28
CA MET A 1 14.78 10.72 -26.31
C MET A 1 13.33 10.31 -26.25
N GLY A 2 12.81 9.99 -25.06
CA GLY A 2 11.42 9.58 -24.85
C GLY A 2 10.57 10.73 -24.29
N LEU A 3 9.26 10.61 -24.40
CA LEU A 3 8.31 11.51 -23.75
C LEU A 3 8.22 11.15 -22.26
N SER A 4 8.35 12.13 -21.37
CA SER A 4 8.19 11.97 -19.93
C SER A 4 7.31 13.08 -19.37
N PHE A 5 6.53 12.76 -18.35
CA PHE A 5 5.83 13.76 -17.54
C PHE A 5 6.84 14.52 -16.66
N GLU A 6 6.72 15.85 -16.57
CA GLU A 6 7.56 16.66 -15.67
C GLU A 6 7.22 16.42 -14.20
N ASN A 7 5.93 16.32 -13.87
CA ASN A 7 5.41 15.99 -12.54
C ASN A 7 4.42 14.85 -12.67
N ASN A 8 4.82 13.64 -12.28
CA ASN A 8 4.01 12.44 -12.47
C ASN A 8 3.59 11.74 -11.19
N THR A 9 3.87 12.35 -10.04
CA THR A 9 3.48 11.82 -8.73
C THR A 9 2.46 12.76 -8.11
N ILE A 10 1.32 12.21 -7.72
CA ILE A 10 0.29 12.88 -6.95
C ILE A 10 0.46 12.40 -5.51
N GLU A 11 0.81 13.32 -4.63
CA GLU A 11 0.95 13.08 -3.19
C GLU A 11 -0.39 13.34 -2.49
N ASN A 12 -0.74 12.53 -1.49
CA ASN A 12 -1.84 12.79 -0.54
C ASN A 12 -3.20 13.16 -1.20
N PHE A 13 -3.57 12.50 -2.29
CA PHE A 13 -4.88 12.69 -2.91
C PHE A 13 -6.00 12.10 -2.03
N ASP A 14 -7.23 12.54 -2.28
CA ASP A 14 -8.41 12.06 -1.55
C ASP A 14 -8.71 10.59 -1.90
N VAL A 15 -8.16 9.66 -1.12
CA VAL A 15 -8.31 8.21 -1.32
C VAL A 15 -9.78 7.80 -1.24
N VAL A 16 -10.50 8.26 -0.20
CA VAL A 16 -11.91 7.93 0.02
C VAL A 16 -12.77 8.55 -1.07
N GLY A 17 -12.51 9.79 -1.44
CA GLY A 17 -13.17 10.43 -2.57
C GLY A 17 -12.82 9.80 -3.92
N THR A 18 -11.71 9.09 -4.06
CA THR A 18 -11.32 8.45 -5.32
C THR A 18 -11.87 7.02 -5.44
N PHE A 19 -11.76 6.22 -4.38
CA PHE A 19 -12.09 4.79 -4.39
C PHE A 19 -13.32 4.41 -3.57
N GLY A 20 -13.84 5.29 -2.71
CA GLY A 20 -14.90 4.93 -1.78
C GLY A 20 -14.40 3.95 -0.71
N THR A 21 -15.26 3.03 -0.30
CA THR A 21 -14.86 1.89 0.55
C THR A 21 -14.00 0.91 -0.25
N MET A 22 -13.01 0.33 0.41
CA MET A 22 -12.11 -0.67 -0.18
C MET A 22 -12.21 -1.97 0.61
N ASN A 23 -12.71 -3.02 -0.03
CA ASN A 23 -12.76 -4.36 0.55
C ASN A 23 -11.58 -5.18 0.05
N PHE A 24 -10.81 -5.75 0.96
CA PHE A 24 -9.65 -6.58 0.62
C PHE A 24 -10.07 -7.83 -0.14
N LEU A 25 -9.38 -8.15 -1.24
CA LEU A 25 -9.62 -9.38 -2.01
C LEU A 25 -8.44 -10.33 -1.89
N GLU A 26 -7.23 -9.86 -2.16
CA GLU A 26 -6.03 -10.69 -2.11
C GLU A 26 -4.75 -9.83 -1.96
N VAL A 27 -3.66 -10.52 -1.63
CA VAL A 27 -2.32 -9.95 -1.63
C VAL A 27 -1.35 -10.92 -2.32
N VAL A 28 -0.53 -10.39 -3.21
CA VAL A 28 0.47 -11.16 -3.95
C VAL A 28 1.83 -10.50 -3.77
N ALA A 29 2.82 -11.28 -3.32
CA ALA A 29 4.21 -10.85 -3.28
C ALA A 29 4.80 -10.88 -4.70
N ILE A 30 5.42 -9.79 -5.11
CA ILE A 30 6.15 -9.66 -6.37
C ILE A 30 7.63 -9.68 -6.04
N ASN A 31 8.27 -10.79 -6.36
CA ASN A 31 9.70 -11.01 -6.14
C ASN A 31 10.58 -10.31 -7.20
N GLU A 32 11.80 -9.98 -6.81
CA GLU A 32 12.86 -9.52 -7.71
C GLU A 32 13.30 -10.64 -8.66
N ARG A 33 13.85 -10.23 -9.81
CA ARG A 33 14.51 -11.13 -10.75
C ARG A 33 15.99 -10.82 -10.84
N ASP A 34 16.82 -11.86 -10.89
CA ASP A 34 18.26 -11.70 -11.11
C ASP A 34 18.59 -11.28 -12.55
N GLY A 35 19.88 -11.06 -12.83
CA GLY A 35 20.36 -10.67 -14.16
C GLY A 35 20.15 -11.72 -15.25
N GLU A 36 19.83 -12.97 -14.87
CA GLU A 36 19.50 -14.08 -15.78
C GLU A 36 17.98 -14.24 -15.94
N GLY A 37 17.18 -13.49 -15.18
CA GLY A 37 15.73 -13.50 -15.21
C GLY A 37 15.08 -14.50 -14.25
N ASN A 38 15.84 -15.20 -13.41
CA ASN A 38 15.29 -16.12 -12.40
C ASN A 38 14.65 -15.34 -11.25
N VAL A 39 13.58 -15.90 -10.67
CA VAL A 39 12.91 -15.31 -9.50
C VAL A 39 13.77 -15.53 -8.26
N THR A 40 13.97 -14.47 -7.48
CA THR A 40 14.70 -14.48 -6.21
C THR A 40 13.76 -14.51 -5.01
N ASP A 41 14.27 -14.80 -3.82
CA ASP A 41 13.47 -14.74 -2.59
C ASP A 41 13.20 -13.30 -2.11
N ASP A 42 13.88 -12.30 -2.69
CA ASP A 42 13.72 -10.90 -2.32
C ASP A 42 12.39 -10.36 -2.84
N VAL A 43 11.50 -9.96 -1.93
CA VAL A 43 10.22 -9.34 -2.29
C VAL A 43 10.47 -7.88 -2.65
N ARG A 44 10.18 -7.52 -3.90
CA ARG A 44 10.26 -6.14 -4.39
C ARG A 44 9.07 -5.30 -3.96
N GLU A 45 7.89 -5.90 -3.99
CA GLU A 45 6.61 -5.21 -3.77
C GLU A 45 5.56 -6.22 -3.33
N GLN A 46 4.68 -5.84 -2.40
CA GLN A 46 3.42 -6.54 -2.20
C GLN A 46 2.31 -5.80 -2.93
N ARG A 47 1.50 -6.54 -3.68
CA ARG A 47 0.35 -6.01 -4.41
C ARG A 47 -0.93 -6.46 -3.73
N VAL A 48 -1.68 -5.50 -3.21
CA VAL A 48 -2.99 -5.70 -2.62
C VAL A 48 -4.06 -5.41 -3.66
N THR A 49 -4.94 -6.37 -3.90
CA THR A 49 -6.12 -6.17 -4.74
C THR A 49 -7.31 -5.87 -3.84
N VAL A 50 -8.02 -4.77 -4.13
CA VAL A 50 -9.24 -4.37 -3.40
C VAL A 50 -10.40 -4.21 -4.34
N TYR A 51 -11.62 -4.42 -3.84
CA TYR A 51 -12.83 -3.95 -4.51
C TYR A 51 -13.13 -2.51 -4.10
N SER A 52 -13.28 -1.63 -5.07
CA SER A 52 -13.61 -0.21 -4.89
C SER A 52 -15.09 0.02 -5.10
N SER A 53 -15.81 0.47 -4.07
CA SER A 53 -17.25 0.76 -4.20
C SER A 53 -17.54 1.93 -5.12
N LYS A 54 -16.64 2.91 -5.22
CA LYS A 54 -16.85 4.08 -6.09
C LYS A 54 -16.61 3.76 -7.56
N LEU A 55 -15.63 2.90 -7.86
CA LEU A 55 -15.32 2.50 -9.23
C LEU A 55 -16.16 1.28 -9.67
N ASN A 56 -16.76 0.57 -8.72
CA ASN A 56 -17.48 -0.68 -8.95
C ASN A 56 -16.59 -1.72 -9.68
N ASP A 57 -15.32 -1.77 -9.29
CA ASP A 57 -14.29 -2.59 -9.91
C ASP A 57 -13.10 -2.83 -8.96
N GLN A 58 -12.16 -3.67 -9.38
CA GLN A 58 -10.93 -3.97 -8.64
C GLN A 58 -9.86 -2.91 -8.86
N VAL A 59 -9.07 -2.65 -7.82
CA VAL A 59 -7.91 -1.75 -7.85
C VAL A 59 -6.71 -2.46 -7.24
N GLU A 60 -5.58 -2.36 -7.91
CA GLU A 60 -4.30 -2.85 -7.39
C GLU A 60 -3.54 -1.73 -6.69
N ILE A 61 -3.10 -1.98 -5.46
CA ILE A 61 -2.33 -1.04 -4.64
C ILE A 61 -1.04 -1.71 -4.21
N ALA A 62 0.07 -1.05 -4.49
CA ALA A 62 1.38 -1.51 -4.05
C ALA A 62 1.63 -1.03 -2.61
N ILE A 63 2.09 -1.95 -1.75
CA ILE A 63 2.50 -1.64 -0.37
C ILE A 63 3.94 -2.08 -0.12
N ASP A 64 4.48 -1.68 1.03
CA ASP A 64 5.85 -2.02 1.40
C ASP A 64 6.05 -3.55 1.40
N PRO A 65 7.16 -4.05 0.83
CA PRO A 65 7.38 -5.48 0.64
C PRO A 65 7.43 -6.27 1.96
N GLY A 66 7.80 -5.62 3.07
CA GLY A 66 7.85 -6.20 4.40
C GLY A 66 6.62 -5.92 5.26
N TYR A 67 5.55 -5.34 4.71
CA TYR A 67 4.33 -5.07 5.48
C TYR A 67 3.62 -6.39 5.84
N ASP A 68 3.16 -6.49 7.09
CA ASP A 68 2.42 -7.66 7.57
C ASP A 68 0.91 -7.47 7.30
N VAL A 69 0.35 -8.42 6.56
CA VAL A 69 -1.06 -8.46 6.16
C VAL A 69 -1.80 -9.67 6.74
N SER A 70 -1.17 -10.42 7.66
CA SER A 70 -1.69 -11.69 8.17
C SER A 70 -3.04 -11.57 8.90
N ASP A 71 -3.35 -10.39 9.45
CA ASP A 71 -4.60 -10.12 10.17
C ASP A 71 -5.75 -9.61 9.26
N ILE A 72 -5.52 -9.50 7.95
CA ILE A 72 -6.51 -9.03 6.97
C ILE A 72 -7.11 -10.23 6.23
N ASN A 73 -8.43 -10.35 6.25
CA ASN A 73 -9.15 -11.44 5.58
C ASN A 73 -9.87 -10.94 4.33
N TYR A 74 -10.24 -11.88 3.46
CA TYR A 74 -11.10 -11.61 2.31
C TYR A 74 -12.37 -10.86 2.75
N ASP A 75 -12.73 -9.84 1.98
CA ASP A 75 -13.86 -8.92 2.17
C ASP A 75 -13.77 -7.96 3.36
N ASP A 76 -12.68 -8.00 4.15
CA ASP A 76 -12.47 -7.01 5.20
C ASP A 76 -12.36 -5.60 4.59
N GLU A 77 -13.12 -4.64 5.13
CA GLU A 77 -12.96 -3.24 4.78
C GLU A 77 -11.61 -2.73 5.30
N ILE A 78 -10.84 -2.08 4.44
CA ILE A 78 -9.51 -1.58 4.77
C ILE A 78 -9.33 -0.09 4.43
N GLU A 79 -8.37 0.53 5.13
CA GLU A 79 -7.84 1.85 4.82
C GLU A 79 -6.35 1.76 4.46
N LEU A 80 -5.92 2.58 3.50
CA LEU A 80 -4.50 2.79 3.21
C LEU A 80 -3.84 3.57 4.34
N THR A 81 -2.58 3.26 4.63
CA THR A 81 -1.81 3.89 5.70
C THR A 81 -0.47 4.43 5.21
N GLY A 82 0.08 5.39 5.95
CA GLY A 82 1.32 6.07 5.62
C GLY A 82 1.17 7.05 4.46
N ASN A 83 2.27 7.31 3.74
CA ASN A 83 2.23 8.20 2.57
C ASN A 83 1.58 7.47 1.39
N VAL A 84 0.45 7.99 0.91
CA VAL A 84 -0.27 7.44 -0.24
C VAL A 84 0.01 8.30 -1.47
N THR A 85 0.51 7.67 -2.52
CA THR A 85 0.89 8.35 -3.76
C THR A 85 0.30 7.65 -4.98
N ALA A 86 0.01 8.41 -6.02
CA ALA A 86 -0.29 7.87 -7.34
C ALA A 86 0.77 8.34 -8.33
N ARG A 87 1.49 7.42 -8.95
CA ARG A 87 2.51 7.73 -9.95
C ARG A 87 2.07 7.32 -11.34
N GLY A 88 1.89 8.30 -12.22
CA GLY A 88 1.64 8.09 -13.65
C GLY A 88 2.94 7.84 -14.42
N TRP A 89 2.90 7.05 -15.49
CA TRP A 89 3.99 6.94 -16.45
C TRP A 89 3.46 6.85 -17.87
N LEU A 90 4.34 7.21 -18.79
CA LEU A 90 4.18 7.01 -20.21
C LEU A 90 5.39 6.22 -20.69
N ASN A 91 5.15 5.18 -21.47
CA ASN A 91 6.19 4.44 -22.15
C ASN A 91 5.93 4.47 -23.66
N ALA A 92 6.93 4.92 -24.43
CA ALA A 92 6.88 4.89 -25.88
C ALA A 92 7.80 3.79 -26.40
N TYR A 93 7.26 2.86 -27.18
CA TYR A 93 7.98 1.71 -27.71
C TYR A 93 7.66 1.45 -29.18
N LYS A 94 8.55 0.74 -29.87
CA LYS A 94 8.28 0.25 -31.23
C LYS A 94 7.38 -0.97 -31.16
N GLY A 95 6.18 -0.85 -31.69
CA GLY A 95 5.25 -1.95 -31.84
C GLY A 95 5.53 -2.76 -33.12
N PHE A 96 4.57 -3.63 -33.46
CA PHE A 96 4.60 -4.37 -34.71
C PHE A 96 4.64 -3.44 -35.93
N ASN A 97 5.38 -3.81 -36.98
CA ASN A 97 5.60 -3.03 -38.21
C ASN A 97 6.26 -1.64 -38.02
N ASP A 98 7.16 -1.48 -37.04
CA ASP A 98 7.89 -0.22 -36.78
C ASP A 98 7.02 0.99 -36.40
N ASN A 99 5.73 0.79 -36.14
CA ASN A 99 4.87 1.84 -35.63
C ASN A 99 5.26 2.22 -34.19
N VAL A 100 5.29 3.52 -33.90
CA VAL A 100 5.47 4.01 -32.53
C VAL A 100 4.15 3.82 -31.77
N GLN A 101 4.22 3.11 -30.65
CA GLN A 101 3.11 2.92 -29.72
C GLN A 101 3.41 3.60 -28.40
N THR A 102 2.35 4.01 -27.70
CA THR A 102 2.44 4.64 -26.38
C THR A 102 1.52 3.92 -25.41
N GLU A 103 2.06 3.58 -24.25
CA GLU A 103 1.31 3.09 -23.10
C GLU A 103 1.32 4.16 -22.02
N GLN A 104 0.16 4.39 -21.40
CA GLN A 104 0.03 5.24 -20.22
C GLN A 104 -0.66 4.45 -19.11
N ALA A 105 -0.17 4.59 -17.89
CA ALA A 105 -0.76 3.96 -16.72
C ALA A 105 -0.41 4.76 -15.47
N PHE A 106 -1.04 4.41 -14.35
CA PHE A 106 -0.69 4.90 -13.03
C PHE A 106 -0.65 3.76 -12.03
N LYS A 107 0.10 3.95 -10.96
CA LYS A 107 0.22 2.99 -9.85
C LYS A 107 0.01 3.74 -8.55
N VAL A 108 -0.90 3.21 -7.73
CA VAL A 108 -1.10 3.67 -6.36
C VAL A 108 -0.11 2.94 -5.46
N ARG A 109 0.53 3.69 -4.56
CA ARG A 109 1.39 3.17 -3.50
C ARG A 109 0.94 3.67 -2.14
N ALA A 110 1.04 2.81 -1.13
CA ALA A 110 0.87 3.14 0.28
C ALA A 110 1.99 2.44 1.08
N VAL A 111 2.17 2.82 2.36
CA VAL A 111 3.08 2.09 3.25
C VAL A 111 2.47 0.74 3.64
N GLY A 112 1.15 0.71 3.85
CA GLY A 112 0.44 -0.53 4.18
C GLY A 112 -1.06 -0.33 4.30
N ILE A 113 -1.74 -1.31 4.88
CA ILE A 113 -3.21 -1.36 5.01
C ILE A 113 -3.64 -1.69 6.44
N LYS A 114 -4.78 -1.17 6.89
CA LYS A 114 -5.38 -1.55 8.18
C LYS A 114 -6.86 -1.87 8.00
N LYS A 115 -7.37 -2.81 8.80
CA LYS A 115 -8.81 -3.11 8.87
C LYS A 115 -9.58 -1.94 9.49
N VAL A 116 -10.68 -1.54 8.86
CA VAL A 116 -11.61 -0.53 9.40
C VAL A 116 -12.31 -1.11 10.63
N GLY A 117 -12.41 -0.31 11.70
CA GLY A 117 -13.02 -0.75 12.96
C GLY A 117 -12.13 -1.63 13.86
N ALA A 118 -10.89 -1.96 13.43
CA ALA A 118 -9.92 -2.58 14.32
C ALA A 118 -9.44 -1.57 15.37
N VAL A 119 -9.94 -1.68 16.60
CA VAL A 119 -9.37 -0.98 17.74
C VAL A 119 -8.03 -1.64 18.05
N LYS A 120 -6.91 -0.94 17.89
CA LYS A 120 -5.63 -1.40 18.45
C LYS A 120 -5.85 -1.72 19.92
N PRO A 121 -5.50 -2.92 20.44
CA PRO A 121 -5.38 -3.06 21.87
C PRO A 121 -4.32 -2.06 22.32
N ALA A 122 -4.71 -1.12 23.17
CA ALA A 122 -3.76 -0.22 23.82
C ALA A 122 -2.74 -1.09 24.55
N GLN A 123 -1.46 -0.98 24.17
CA GLN A 123 -0.40 -1.52 25.01
C GLN A 123 -0.56 -0.91 26.41
N PRO A 124 -0.67 -1.72 27.48
CA PRO A 124 -0.69 -1.16 28.82
C PRO A 124 0.67 -0.51 29.06
N THR A 125 0.68 0.83 29.09
CA THR A 125 1.77 1.56 29.70
C THR A 125 1.78 1.15 31.17
N LEU A 126 2.81 0.43 31.58
CA LEU A 126 3.15 0.24 32.98
C LEU A 126 3.42 1.62 33.58
N GLN A 127 2.36 2.27 34.07
CA GLN A 127 2.49 3.38 34.99
C GLN A 127 3.14 2.81 36.26
N LYS A 128 4.42 3.13 36.46
CA LYS A 128 5.06 2.99 37.77
C LYS A 128 4.35 3.95 38.71
N GLU A 129 3.38 3.45 39.47
CA GLU A 129 2.92 4.10 40.70
C GLU A 129 4.10 4.12 41.69
N ASN A 130 4.84 5.22 41.75
CA ASN A 130 5.64 5.54 42.92
C ASN A 130 4.69 6.01 44.03
N LYS A 131 4.15 5.07 44.80
CA LYS A 131 3.64 5.35 46.15
C LYS A 131 4.69 4.92 47.16
N ASN A 132 5.53 5.86 47.59
CA ASN A 132 6.10 5.80 48.93
C ASN A 132 5.47 6.96 49.73
N GLN A 133 4.35 6.63 50.35
CA GLN A 133 3.81 7.40 51.47
C GLN A 133 4.75 7.22 52.66
N ALA A 134 4.93 8.33 53.38
CA ALA A 134 5.55 8.42 54.68
C ALA A 134 5.00 7.35 55.64
N ASN A 135 5.88 6.75 56.42
CA ASN A 135 5.50 6.07 57.65
C ASN A 135 6.31 6.68 58.80
N GLU A 136 5.63 7.50 59.58
CA GLU A 136 6.06 7.86 60.93
C GLU A 136 5.72 6.72 61.91
N GLN A 137 6.45 6.69 63.03
CA GLN A 137 6.19 6.05 64.32
C GLN A 137 6.57 4.57 64.52
N LYS A 138 7.71 4.35 65.18
CA LYS A 138 7.76 4.09 66.64
C LYS A 138 9.14 4.38 67.22
#